data_AF-G9ERQ0-F1
#
_entry.id   AF-G9ERQ0-F1
#
_cell.length_a   1.000
_cell.length_b   1.000
_cell.length_c   1.000
_cell.angle_alpha   90.00
_cell.angle_beta   90.00
_cell.angle_gamma   90.00
#
_symmetry.space_group_name_H-M   'P 1'
#
loop_
_entity.id
_entity.type
_entity.pdbx_description
1 polymer ?
#
loop_
_entity_poly.entity_id
_entity_poly.type
_entity_poly.pdbx_seq_one_letter_code
_entity_poly.pdbx_strand_id
1 'polypeptide(L)'
;MYHLLKIMLLSCSFSWFLGGFACAADMDLPLLGKTMSQAKQQQMTPKQALQRLKDGNQRFLTNKQVTRNYLKQAYQSSYGQYPFAVVLNCMDSRSVPEFFFDQGLADLFTLRVAGNVLNDDILGSMEFATKAAGARLIVVLAHTSCGAVAGACGGVKLGHLTDVLDKIQPVVSMSMKEQGTKNCSDPKLVDAIAKANALLVVKEIQERSPILKELVKSKQVGIVAGLHDIKTGQVQFFAEGRSVAE
;
A
#
# COMPACT_ATOMS: atom_id res chain seq x y z
N MET A 1 -74.76 -23.67 36.98
CA MET A 1 -75.48 -23.94 35.71
C MET A 1 -74.50 -23.71 34.57
N TYR A 2 -74.18 -24.78 33.83
CA TYR A 2 -73.64 -24.82 32.45
C TYR A 2 -72.40 -23.95 32.11
N HIS A 3 -71.36 -24.35 31.39
CA HIS A 3 -70.85 -25.57 30.76
C HIS A 3 -69.51 -25.09 30.14
N LEU A 4 -68.39 -25.79 30.38
CA LEU A 4 -67.71 -26.63 29.40
C LEU A 4 -66.85 -25.89 28.34
N LEU A 5 -65.53 -26.01 28.54
CA LEU A 5 -64.48 -26.44 27.60
C LEU A 5 -64.84 -26.49 26.10
N LYS A 6 -64.03 -25.82 25.26
CA LYS A 6 -63.66 -26.35 23.92
C LYS A 6 -62.35 -25.74 23.41
N ILE A 7 -61.34 -26.62 23.37
CA ILE A 7 -60.13 -26.53 22.55
C ILE A 7 -60.55 -26.74 21.09
N MET A 8 -60.08 -25.89 20.17
CA MET A 8 -59.93 -26.25 18.76
C MET A 8 -58.56 -25.78 18.26
N LEU A 9 -57.68 -26.76 18.09
CA LEU A 9 -56.54 -26.68 17.17
C LEU A 9 -57.10 -26.63 15.74
N LEU A 10 -56.71 -25.61 14.97
CA LEU A 10 -56.74 -25.70 13.52
C LEU A 10 -55.37 -25.32 12.97
N SER A 11 -54.68 -26.34 12.51
CA SER A 11 -53.50 -26.30 11.68
C SER A 11 -53.77 -25.54 10.38
N CYS A 12 -53.06 -24.45 10.14
CA CYS A 12 -52.85 -23.92 8.81
C CYS A 12 -51.35 -23.79 8.59
N SER A 13 -50.80 -24.80 7.92
CA SER A 13 -49.50 -24.80 7.28
C SER A 13 -49.43 -23.66 6.27
N PHE A 14 -48.61 -22.65 6.55
CA PHE A 14 -48.17 -21.67 5.57
C PHE A 14 -46.65 -21.72 5.50
N SER A 15 -46.16 -22.57 4.59
CA SER A 15 -44.78 -22.57 4.14
C SER A 15 -44.55 -21.32 3.30
N TRP A 16 -43.98 -20.27 3.89
CA TRP A 16 -43.29 -19.22 3.13
C TRP A 16 -41.79 -19.34 3.39
N PHE A 17 -41.12 -19.98 2.42
CA PHE A 17 -39.79 -19.57 2.04
C PHE A 17 -39.81 -18.07 1.76
N LEU A 18 -38.90 -17.32 2.38
CA LEU A 18 -37.98 -16.45 1.66
C LEU A 18 -37.05 -15.73 2.65
N GLY A 19 -35.77 -16.03 2.49
CA GLY A 19 -34.70 -15.04 2.55
C GLY A 19 -34.48 -14.39 3.91
N GLY A 20 -33.51 -14.92 4.65
CA GLY A 20 -32.85 -14.13 5.67
C GLY A 20 -32.39 -12.81 5.07
N PHE A 21 -32.93 -11.70 5.58
CA PHE A 21 -32.26 -10.43 5.49
C PHE A 21 -31.01 -10.54 6.36
N ALA A 22 -29.93 -11.06 5.77
CA ALA A 22 -28.61 -10.71 6.24
C ALA A 22 -28.53 -9.19 6.15
N CYS A 23 -28.50 -8.52 7.30
CA CYS A 23 -28.04 -7.15 7.40
C CYS A 23 -26.67 -7.11 6.72
N ALA A 24 -26.64 -6.62 5.48
CA ALA A 24 -25.41 -6.16 4.88
C ALA A 24 -24.88 -5.09 5.84
N ALA A 25 -23.77 -5.39 6.50
CA ALA A 25 -23.05 -4.41 7.29
C ALA A 25 -22.87 -3.17 6.42
N ASP A 26 -23.34 -2.02 6.93
CA ASP A 26 -23.13 -0.72 6.31
C ASP A 26 -21.64 -0.56 5.99
N MET A 27 -21.30 -0.67 4.71
CA MET A 27 -19.97 -0.34 4.22
C MET A 27 -19.72 1.14 4.52
N ASP A 28 -18.52 1.43 5.03
CA ASP A 28 -17.92 2.73 5.36
C ASP A 28 -17.90 3.77 4.20
N LEU A 29 -19.05 4.06 3.62
CA LEU A 29 -19.25 5.05 2.56
C LEU A 29 -19.04 6.53 2.99
N PRO A 30 -19.20 6.98 4.26
CA PRO A 30 -19.19 8.41 4.58
C PRO A 30 -17.80 9.06 4.73
N LEU A 31 -16.71 8.34 4.42
CA LEU A 31 -15.32 8.79 4.62
C LEU A 31 -14.53 9.06 3.35
N LEU A 32 -15.01 8.61 2.19
CA LEU A 32 -14.32 8.83 0.93
C LEU A 32 -14.31 10.34 0.65
N GLY A 33 -13.10 10.92 0.57
CA GLY A 33 -12.88 12.34 0.27
C GLY A 33 -12.70 13.27 1.48
N LYS A 34 -12.73 12.74 2.71
CA LYS A 34 -12.38 13.48 3.94
C LYS A 34 -10.95 13.14 4.38
N THR A 35 -10.30 14.07 5.08
CA THR A 35 -8.97 13.84 5.68
C THR A 35 -9.04 12.76 6.77
N MET A 36 -8.01 11.93 6.87
CA MET A 36 -7.87 10.94 7.97
C MET A 36 -7.87 11.65 9.34
N SER A 37 -8.51 11.04 10.34
CA SER A 37 -8.48 11.50 11.73
C SER A 37 -7.61 10.61 12.61
N GLN A 38 -7.10 11.16 13.71
CA GLN A 38 -6.28 10.42 14.67
C GLN A 38 -6.95 9.14 15.17
N ALA A 39 -8.22 9.23 15.59
CA ALA A 39 -8.97 8.09 16.11
C ALA A 39 -9.06 6.95 15.08
N LYS A 40 -9.24 7.28 13.79
CA LYS A 40 -9.32 6.28 12.72
C LYS A 40 -7.97 5.66 12.40
N GLN A 41 -6.91 6.45 12.33
CA GLN A 41 -5.55 5.95 12.15
C GLN A 41 -5.14 5.02 13.30
N GLN A 42 -5.49 5.36 14.54
CA GLN A 42 -5.18 4.56 15.72
C GLN A 42 -5.90 3.21 15.73
N GLN A 43 -7.14 3.14 15.23
CA GLN A 43 -7.91 1.90 15.13
C GLN A 43 -7.57 1.06 13.88
N MET A 44 -6.83 1.63 12.92
CA MET A 44 -6.52 0.96 11.66
C MET A 44 -5.46 -0.13 11.86
N THR A 45 -5.73 -1.33 11.35
CA THR A 45 -4.74 -2.41 11.27
C THR A 45 -3.89 -2.28 10.01
N PRO A 46 -2.68 -2.85 9.98
CA PRO A 46 -1.86 -2.90 8.76
C PRO A 46 -2.59 -3.51 7.55
N LYS A 47 -3.42 -4.53 7.78
CA LYS A 47 -4.23 -5.18 6.74
C LYS A 47 -5.29 -4.24 6.18
N GLN A 48 -5.99 -3.48 7.04
CA GLN A 48 -6.95 -2.46 6.60
C GLN A 48 -6.27 -1.34 5.82
N ALA A 49 -5.08 -0.91 6.24
CA ALA A 49 -4.28 0.07 5.52
C ALA A 49 -3.92 -0.43 4.11
N LEU A 50 -3.47 -1.68 3.99
CA LEU A 50 -3.15 -2.28 2.68
C LEU A 50 -4.41 -2.41 1.81
N GLN A 51 -5.52 -2.88 2.40
CA GLN A 51 -6.78 -3.01 1.68
C GLN A 51 -7.27 -1.66 1.15
N ARG A 52 -7.15 -0.59 1.94
CA ARG A 52 -7.50 0.77 1.51
C ARG A 52 -6.71 1.21 0.27
N LEU A 53 -5.43 0.88 0.18
CA LEU A 53 -4.62 1.14 -1.02
C LEU A 53 -5.08 0.31 -2.21
N LYS A 54 -5.35 -0.98 -2.01
CA LYS A 54 -5.87 -1.89 -3.05
C LYS A 54 -7.21 -1.40 -3.61
N ASP A 55 -8.14 -1.03 -2.75
CA ASP A 55 -9.46 -0.50 -3.13
C ASP A 55 -9.31 0.82 -3.90
N GLY A 56 -8.35 1.65 -3.48
CA GLY A 56 -8.00 2.88 -4.16
C GLY A 56 -7.44 2.66 -5.57
N ASN A 57 -6.54 1.70 -5.73
CA ASN A 57 -6.06 1.30 -7.06
C ASN A 57 -7.17 0.74 -7.93
N GLN A 58 -8.08 -0.04 -7.35
CA GLN A 58 -9.24 -0.53 -8.08
C GLN A 58 -10.15 0.61 -8.57
N ARG A 59 -10.34 1.67 -7.76
CA ARG A 59 -11.09 2.87 -8.19
C ARG A 59 -10.36 3.62 -9.31
N PHE A 60 -9.04 3.74 -9.24
CA PHE A 60 -8.24 4.32 -10.32
C PHE A 60 -8.41 3.54 -11.63
N LEU A 61 -8.23 2.21 -11.58
CA LEU A 61 -8.33 1.33 -12.75
C LEU A 61 -9.72 1.30 -13.39
N THR A 62 -10.77 1.61 -12.62
CA THR A 62 -12.16 1.60 -13.10
C THR A 62 -12.72 3.00 -13.37
N ASN A 63 -11.89 4.05 -13.31
CA ASN A 63 -12.31 5.45 -13.43
C ASN A 63 -13.44 5.85 -12.46
N LYS A 64 -13.43 5.27 -11.25
CA LYS A 64 -14.39 5.53 -10.16
C LYS A 64 -13.73 6.22 -8.98
N GLN A 65 -12.76 7.10 -9.28
CA GLN A 65 -12.03 7.86 -8.27
C GLN A 65 -12.94 8.79 -7.49
N VAL A 66 -12.55 9.09 -6.25
CA VAL A 66 -13.35 9.94 -5.37
C VAL A 66 -13.10 11.42 -5.69
N THR A 67 -14.17 12.19 -5.85
CA THR A 67 -14.07 13.65 -5.94
C THR A 67 -13.62 14.24 -4.61
N ARG A 68 -12.55 15.05 -4.64
CA ARG A 68 -11.96 15.68 -3.44
C ARG A 68 -11.94 17.19 -3.58
N ASN A 69 -12.14 17.89 -2.47
CA ASN A 69 -11.83 19.31 -2.34
C ASN A 69 -10.47 19.47 -1.66
N TYR A 70 -9.41 19.57 -2.46
CA TYR A 70 -8.04 19.63 -1.93
C TYR A 70 -7.75 20.90 -1.13
N LEU A 71 -8.36 22.04 -1.45
CA LEU A 71 -8.24 23.26 -0.65
C LEU A 71 -8.81 23.07 0.76
N LYS A 72 -9.98 22.42 0.85
CA LYS A 72 -10.59 22.08 2.14
C LYS A 72 -9.73 21.07 2.91
N GLN A 73 -9.19 20.06 2.24
CA GLN A 73 -8.30 19.08 2.87
C GLN A 73 -7.03 19.74 3.40
N ALA A 74 -6.41 20.65 2.63
CA ALA A 74 -5.23 21.40 3.05
C ALA A 74 -5.51 22.28 4.28
N TYR A 75 -6.66 22.97 4.31
CA TYR A 75 -7.08 23.72 5.49
C TYR A 75 -7.26 22.80 6.70
N GLN A 76 -7.94 21.66 6.54
CA GLN A 76 -8.18 20.72 7.62
C GLN A 76 -6.88 20.09 8.16
N SER A 77 -5.95 19.72 7.27
CA SER A 77 -4.69 19.10 7.66
C SER A 77 -3.66 20.08 8.21
N SER A 78 -3.88 21.40 8.06
CA SER A 78 -2.99 22.42 8.64
C SER A 78 -2.95 22.39 10.17
N TYR A 79 -3.99 21.86 10.81
CA TYR A 79 -4.06 21.67 12.27
C TYR A 79 -3.49 20.33 12.74
N GLY A 80 -3.06 19.47 11.81
CA GLY A 80 -2.53 18.14 12.09
C GLY A 80 -2.84 17.17 10.96
N GLN A 81 -1.94 16.21 10.75
CA GLN A 81 -2.08 15.15 9.75
C GLN A 81 -1.97 13.77 10.41
N TYR A 82 -2.71 12.80 9.86
CA TYR A 82 -2.72 11.42 10.35
C TYR A 82 -2.58 10.40 9.21
N PRO A 83 -1.48 10.43 8.42
CA PRO A 83 -1.31 9.50 7.32
C PRO A 83 -1.31 8.05 7.78
N PHE A 84 -2.05 7.18 7.11
CA PHE A 84 -2.17 5.79 7.54
C PHE A 84 -1.06 4.88 7.01
N ALA A 85 -0.33 5.33 5.99
CA ALA A 85 0.78 4.60 5.39
C ALA A 85 1.95 5.52 5.00
N VAL A 86 3.14 4.95 4.98
CA VAL A 86 4.34 5.53 4.36
C VAL A 86 4.70 4.73 3.12
N VAL A 87 4.90 5.42 1.99
CA VAL A 87 5.21 4.82 0.69
C VAL A 87 6.58 5.32 0.23
N LEU A 88 7.56 4.43 0.22
CA LEU A 88 8.83 4.66 -0.49
C LEU A 88 8.63 4.32 -1.97
N ASN A 89 8.67 5.33 -2.81
CA ASN A 89 8.41 5.23 -4.24
C ASN A 89 9.58 5.85 -5.04
N CYS A 90 9.66 5.51 -6.33
CA CYS A 90 10.61 6.16 -7.21
C CYS A 90 10.27 7.66 -7.39
N MET A 91 11.27 8.50 -7.63
CA MET A 91 11.04 9.90 -8.03
C MET A 91 10.48 10.05 -9.45
N ASP A 92 10.30 8.95 -10.19
CA ASP A 92 9.69 8.94 -11.53
C ASP A 92 8.35 9.68 -11.52
N SER A 93 8.22 10.67 -12.40
CA SER A 93 7.07 11.59 -12.45
C SER A 93 5.76 10.90 -12.85
N ARG A 94 5.82 9.68 -13.40
CA ARG A 94 4.66 8.89 -13.81
C ARG A 94 4.13 8.00 -12.68
N SER A 95 4.95 7.73 -11.67
CA SER A 95 4.56 6.95 -10.49
C SER A 95 4.27 7.90 -9.32
N VAL A 96 3.00 8.28 -9.15
CA VAL A 96 2.54 9.15 -8.06
C VAL A 96 1.48 8.43 -7.20
N PRO A 97 1.87 7.88 -6.03
CA PRO A 97 1.03 7.01 -5.21
C PRO A 97 -0.34 7.59 -4.84
N GLU A 98 -0.41 8.87 -4.52
CA GLU A 98 -1.66 9.54 -4.15
C GLU A 98 -2.70 9.46 -5.27
N PHE A 99 -2.28 9.51 -6.53
CA PHE A 99 -3.20 9.44 -7.67
C PHE A 99 -3.67 8.01 -7.95
N PHE A 100 -2.75 7.07 -8.17
CA PHE A 100 -3.14 5.71 -8.54
C PHE A 100 -3.61 4.85 -7.38
N PHE A 101 -3.37 5.25 -6.12
CA PHE A 101 -4.09 4.69 -4.97
C PHE A 101 -5.34 5.50 -4.63
N ASP A 102 -5.70 6.53 -5.40
CA ASP A 102 -6.87 7.37 -5.12
C ASP A 102 -6.94 7.78 -3.63
N GLN A 103 -5.90 8.46 -3.14
CA GLN A 103 -5.80 8.99 -1.78
C GLN A 103 -5.76 10.54 -1.81
N GLY A 104 -6.11 11.16 -0.69
CA GLY A 104 -6.13 12.62 -0.55
C GLY A 104 -4.86 13.22 0.04
N LEU A 105 -4.92 14.52 0.32
CA LEU A 105 -3.87 15.18 1.11
C LEU A 105 -3.88 14.61 2.54
N ALA A 106 -2.69 14.48 3.12
CA ALA A 106 -2.46 13.97 4.48
C ALA A 106 -2.92 12.51 4.73
N ASP A 107 -3.22 11.75 3.66
CA ASP A 107 -3.54 10.32 3.77
C ASP A 107 -2.27 9.44 3.74
N LEU A 108 -1.22 9.85 3.01
CA LEU A 108 0.05 9.14 2.86
C LEU A 108 1.23 10.02 3.24
N PHE A 109 2.27 9.43 3.82
CA PHE A 109 3.63 9.96 3.75
C PHE A 109 4.31 9.36 2.52
N THR A 110 4.73 10.19 1.57
CA THR A 110 5.35 9.70 0.33
C THR A 110 6.82 10.10 0.27
N LEU A 111 7.71 9.11 0.35
CA LEU A 111 9.15 9.27 0.23
C LEU A 111 9.55 8.95 -1.20
N ARG A 112 10.27 9.86 -1.89
CA ARG A 112 10.61 9.70 -3.31
C ARG A 112 12.10 9.85 -3.56
N VAL A 113 12.70 8.82 -4.14
CA VAL A 113 14.11 8.81 -4.54
C VAL A 113 14.29 7.92 -5.78
N ALA A 114 15.23 8.23 -6.66
CA ALA A 114 15.49 7.42 -7.86
C ALA A 114 15.71 5.94 -7.50
N GLY A 115 14.97 5.05 -8.18
CA GLY A 115 15.03 3.61 -7.96
C GLY A 115 14.50 3.14 -6.60
N ASN A 116 13.76 3.99 -5.87
CA ASN A 116 13.20 3.68 -4.54
C ASN A 116 14.23 3.04 -3.58
N VAL A 117 15.48 3.51 -3.67
CA VAL A 117 16.61 3.00 -2.88
C VAL A 117 16.51 3.44 -1.42
N LEU A 118 17.16 2.69 -0.54
CA LEU A 118 17.20 3.00 0.89
C LEU A 118 18.46 3.80 1.25
N ASN A 119 18.30 4.86 2.04
CA ASN A 119 19.37 5.58 2.72
C ASN A 119 18.94 5.95 4.15
N ASP A 120 19.82 6.58 4.92
CA ASP A 120 19.55 6.87 6.33
C ASP A 120 18.43 7.92 6.52
N ASP A 121 18.33 8.91 5.63
CA ASP A 121 17.25 9.91 5.66
C ASP A 121 15.88 9.27 5.43
N ILE A 122 15.79 8.33 4.48
CA ILE A 122 14.58 7.57 4.18
C ILE A 122 14.21 6.67 5.37
N LEU A 123 15.19 6.02 5.98
CA LEU A 123 14.96 5.14 7.14
C LEU A 123 14.46 5.95 8.35
N GLY A 124 15.11 7.07 8.67
CA GLY A 124 14.67 7.98 9.73
C GLY A 124 13.28 8.57 9.46
N SER A 125 12.98 8.88 8.19
CA SER A 125 11.64 9.35 7.79
C SER A 125 10.57 8.27 7.99
N MET A 126 10.89 6.99 7.75
CA MET A 126 9.98 5.88 8.03
C MET A 126 9.77 5.67 9.54
N GLU A 127 10.83 5.80 10.35
CA GLU A 127 10.71 5.75 11.81
C GLU A 127 9.82 6.87 12.34
N PHE A 128 9.97 8.09 11.81
CA PHE A 128 9.07 9.19 12.12
C PHE A 128 7.63 8.87 11.71
N ALA A 129 7.41 8.50 10.44
CA ALA A 129 6.08 8.23 9.90
C ALA A 129 5.33 7.15 10.69
N THR A 130 6.05 6.14 11.18
CA THR A 130 5.47 5.02 11.93
C THR A 130 5.45 5.26 13.43
N LYS A 131 6.62 5.33 14.09
CA LYS A 131 6.74 5.38 15.54
C LYS A 131 6.24 6.69 16.13
N ALA A 132 6.49 7.82 15.46
CA ALA A 132 6.10 9.15 15.96
C ALA A 132 4.72 9.58 15.46
N ALA A 133 4.43 9.38 14.16
CA ALA A 133 3.20 9.87 13.52
C ALA A 133 2.09 8.81 13.38
N GLY A 134 2.36 7.54 13.67
CA GLY A 134 1.34 6.50 13.82
C GLY A 134 0.90 5.78 12.54
N ALA A 135 1.61 5.93 11.41
CA ALA A 135 1.31 5.17 10.20
C ALA A 135 1.40 3.66 10.44
N ARG A 136 0.48 2.91 9.84
CA ARG A 136 0.24 1.47 10.10
C ARG A 136 0.82 0.57 9.02
N LEU A 137 1.30 1.13 7.92
CA LEU A 137 1.81 0.39 6.78
C LEU A 137 3.02 1.08 6.16
N ILE A 138 4.05 0.30 5.84
CA ILE A 138 5.18 0.67 4.99
C ILE A 138 5.00 -0.02 3.64
N VAL A 139 5.08 0.74 2.56
CA VAL A 139 5.04 0.22 1.18
C VAL A 139 6.34 0.60 0.49
N VAL A 140 7.09 -0.39 0.01
CA VAL A 140 8.22 -0.18 -0.90
C VAL A 140 7.73 -0.43 -2.32
N LEU A 141 7.56 0.64 -3.10
CA LEU A 141 6.88 0.62 -4.37
C LEU A 141 7.86 0.86 -5.53
N ALA A 142 8.19 -0.21 -6.24
CA ALA A 142 8.85 -0.14 -7.53
C ALA A 142 7.83 0.19 -8.64
N HIS A 143 8.34 0.44 -9.85
CA HIS A 143 7.50 0.59 -11.03
C HIS A 143 8.16 0.00 -12.28
N THR A 144 7.35 -0.30 -13.29
CA THR A 144 7.84 -0.81 -14.58
C THR A 144 8.62 0.26 -15.36
N SER A 145 9.56 -0.16 -16.19
CA SER A 145 10.43 0.70 -17.01
C SER A 145 11.17 1.79 -16.20
N CYS A 146 11.72 1.42 -15.05
CA CYS A 146 12.45 2.35 -14.18
C CYS A 146 13.82 2.74 -14.75
N GLY A 147 14.03 4.04 -15.00
CA GLY A 147 15.28 4.57 -15.56
C GLY A 147 16.50 4.37 -14.65
N ALA A 148 16.34 4.50 -13.33
CA ALA A 148 17.42 4.24 -12.38
C ALA A 148 17.81 2.75 -12.38
N VAL A 149 16.82 1.85 -12.42
CA VAL A 149 17.08 0.41 -12.50
C VAL A 149 17.76 0.04 -13.82
N ALA A 150 17.33 0.61 -14.94
CA ALA A 150 17.99 0.42 -16.23
C ALA A 150 19.44 0.95 -16.20
N GLY A 151 19.67 2.10 -15.58
CA GLY A 151 21.01 2.66 -15.39
C GLY A 151 21.92 1.77 -14.53
N ALA A 152 21.38 1.20 -13.44
CA ALA A 152 22.10 0.24 -12.61
C ALA A 152 22.41 -1.04 -13.40
N CYS A 153 21.44 -1.60 -14.13
CA CYS A 153 21.64 -2.75 -15.00
C CYS A 153 22.77 -2.49 -16.00
N GLY A 154 22.74 -1.33 -16.67
CA GLY A 154 23.73 -0.93 -17.68
C GLY A 154 25.09 -0.51 -17.11
N GLY A 155 25.27 -0.52 -15.79
CA GLY A 155 26.54 -0.14 -15.16
C GLY A 155 26.90 1.34 -15.33
N VAL A 156 25.90 2.22 -15.44
CA VAL A 156 26.11 3.67 -15.59
C VAL A 156 26.90 4.23 -14.40
N LYS A 157 27.90 5.06 -14.68
CA LYS A 157 28.70 5.79 -13.70
C LYS A 157 28.64 7.28 -13.99
N LEU A 158 28.09 8.07 -13.06
CA LEU A 158 27.88 9.51 -13.23
C LEU A 158 27.75 10.23 -11.88
N GLY A 159 28.83 10.83 -11.36
CA GLY A 159 28.78 11.64 -10.12
C GLY A 159 28.00 10.97 -8.98
N HIS A 160 27.16 11.74 -8.29
CA HIS A 160 26.28 11.24 -7.20
C HIS A 160 25.22 10.23 -7.65
N LEU A 161 24.89 10.17 -8.95
CA LEU A 161 23.99 9.14 -9.45
C LEU A 161 24.61 7.75 -9.25
N THR A 162 25.93 7.62 -9.35
CA THR A 162 26.64 6.36 -9.07
C THR A 162 26.27 5.79 -7.70
N ASP A 163 26.27 6.64 -6.67
CA ASP A 163 25.96 6.22 -5.29
C ASP A 163 24.52 5.72 -5.15
N VAL A 164 23.59 6.25 -5.94
CA VAL A 164 22.20 5.78 -6.00
C VAL A 164 22.13 4.43 -6.71
N LEU A 165 22.77 4.30 -7.88
CA LEU A 165 22.72 3.08 -8.69
C LEU A 165 23.42 1.91 -8.00
N ASP A 166 24.48 2.17 -7.25
CA ASP A 166 25.24 1.15 -6.52
C ASP A 166 24.40 0.46 -5.44
N LYS A 167 23.34 1.11 -4.93
CA LYS A 167 22.38 0.49 -4.00
C LYS A 167 21.47 -0.55 -4.67
N ILE A 168 21.32 -0.50 -6.00
CA ILE A 168 20.50 -1.45 -6.79
C ILE A 168 21.35 -2.64 -7.26
N GLN A 169 22.67 -2.46 -7.39
CA GLN A 169 23.61 -3.49 -7.89
C GLN A 169 23.49 -4.88 -7.23
N PRO A 170 23.21 -5.01 -5.91
CA PRO A 170 23.17 -6.33 -5.27
C PRO A 170 22.17 -7.31 -5.89
N VAL A 171 21.10 -6.83 -6.54
CA VAL A 171 20.07 -7.67 -7.17
C VAL A 171 20.26 -7.85 -8.69
N VAL A 172 21.15 -7.10 -9.33
CA VAL A 172 21.25 -7.07 -10.81
C VAL A 172 21.71 -8.43 -11.35
N SER A 173 22.83 -8.96 -10.85
CA SER A 173 23.41 -10.20 -11.40
C SER A 173 22.51 -11.41 -11.20
N MET A 174 21.80 -11.50 -10.06
CA MET A 174 20.86 -12.60 -9.82
C MET A 174 19.64 -12.50 -10.75
N SER A 175 19.09 -11.30 -10.96
CA SER A 175 17.97 -11.11 -11.88
C SER A 175 18.34 -11.42 -13.34
N MET A 176 19.55 -11.05 -13.78
CA MET A 176 20.05 -11.45 -15.11
C MET A 176 20.09 -12.98 -15.29
N LYS A 177 20.56 -13.70 -14.26
CA LYS A 177 20.61 -15.15 -14.27
C LYS A 177 19.22 -15.77 -14.32
N GLU A 178 18.28 -15.27 -13.50
CA GLU A 178 16.90 -15.76 -13.44
C GLU A 178 16.13 -15.49 -14.74
N GLN A 179 16.34 -14.34 -15.38
CA GLN A 179 15.70 -13.98 -16.64
C GLN A 179 16.40 -14.57 -17.87
N GLY A 180 17.60 -15.15 -17.71
CA GLY A 180 18.37 -15.73 -18.81
C GLY A 180 18.87 -14.69 -19.83
N THR A 181 18.96 -13.41 -19.44
CA THR A 181 19.38 -12.32 -20.33
C THR A 181 20.20 -11.28 -19.57
N LYS A 182 21.14 -10.64 -20.28
CA LYS A 182 21.92 -9.49 -19.81
C LYS A 182 21.55 -8.20 -20.55
N ASN A 183 20.53 -8.24 -21.40
CA ASN A 183 20.12 -7.10 -22.20
C ASN A 183 19.37 -6.08 -21.31
N CYS A 184 20.06 -5.05 -20.87
CA CYS A 184 19.48 -3.99 -20.02
C CYS A 184 18.48 -3.07 -20.74
N SER A 185 18.28 -3.25 -22.04
CA SER A 185 17.19 -2.63 -22.78
C SER A 185 15.93 -3.50 -22.82
N ASP A 186 15.99 -4.74 -22.32
CA ASP A 186 14.82 -5.62 -22.19
C ASP A 186 13.95 -5.16 -21.01
N PRO A 187 12.70 -4.71 -21.26
CA PRO A 187 11.80 -4.29 -20.18
C PRO A 187 11.56 -5.39 -19.14
N LYS A 188 11.54 -6.67 -19.54
CA LYS A 188 11.33 -7.78 -18.61
C LYS A 188 12.46 -7.89 -17.59
N LEU A 189 13.70 -7.70 -18.03
CA LEU A 189 14.85 -7.71 -17.15
C LEU A 189 14.82 -6.50 -16.20
N VAL A 190 14.55 -5.30 -16.72
CA VAL A 190 14.47 -4.08 -15.92
C VAL A 190 13.37 -4.20 -14.86
N ASP A 191 12.19 -4.70 -15.21
CA ASP A 191 11.07 -4.87 -14.30
C ASP A 191 11.37 -5.96 -13.25
N ALA A 192 12.07 -7.03 -13.63
CA ALA A 192 12.52 -8.06 -12.71
C ALA A 192 13.52 -7.51 -11.68
N ILE A 193 14.50 -6.71 -12.11
CA ILE A 193 15.45 -6.04 -11.21
C ILE A 193 14.71 -5.05 -10.30
N ALA A 194 13.74 -4.29 -10.82
CA ALA A 194 12.96 -3.34 -10.03
C ALA A 194 12.18 -4.05 -8.91
N LYS A 195 11.53 -5.18 -9.23
CA LYS A 195 10.86 -6.04 -8.25
C LYS A 195 11.83 -6.61 -7.22
N ALA A 196 12.97 -7.13 -7.65
CA ALA A 196 13.99 -7.67 -6.74
C ALA A 196 14.55 -6.59 -5.81
N ASN A 197 14.77 -5.38 -6.32
CA ASN A 197 15.22 -4.23 -5.54
C ASN A 197 14.20 -3.82 -4.47
N ALA A 198 12.90 -3.77 -4.79
CA ALA A 198 11.88 -3.48 -3.78
C ALA A 198 11.87 -4.53 -2.65
N LEU A 199 12.04 -5.81 -2.99
CA LEU A 199 12.13 -6.90 -2.00
C LEU A 199 13.42 -6.81 -1.16
N LEU A 200 14.55 -6.45 -1.78
CA LEU A 200 15.80 -6.17 -1.05
C LEU A 200 15.60 -5.03 -0.06
N VAL A 201 15.01 -3.91 -0.49
CA VAL A 201 14.78 -2.75 0.38
C VAL A 201 13.85 -3.09 1.55
N VAL A 202 12.80 -3.90 1.34
CA VAL A 202 11.96 -4.41 2.45
C VAL A 202 12.78 -5.21 3.48
N LYS A 203 13.75 -6.00 3.01
CA LYS A 203 14.65 -6.74 3.89
C LYS A 203 15.58 -5.79 4.64
N GLU A 204 16.23 -4.86 3.94
CA GLU A 204 17.17 -3.90 4.52
C GLU A 204 16.51 -2.98 5.56
N ILE A 205 15.26 -2.56 5.35
CA ILE A 205 14.50 -1.76 6.33
C ILE A 205 14.47 -2.47 7.69
N GLN A 206 14.19 -3.78 7.70
CA GLN A 206 14.12 -4.57 8.93
C GLN A 206 15.50 -4.93 9.49
N GLU A 207 16.54 -4.98 8.65
CA GLU A 207 17.91 -5.26 9.10
C GLU A 207 18.59 -4.03 9.69
N ARG A 208 18.34 -2.86 9.12
CA ARG A 208 19.02 -1.60 9.47
C ARG A 208 18.29 -0.78 10.53
N SER A 209 16.97 -0.95 10.69
CA SER A 209 16.21 -0.29 11.77
C SER A 209 15.65 -1.30 12.77
N PRO A 210 16.25 -1.40 13.98
CA PRO A 210 15.68 -2.17 15.08
C PRO A 210 14.26 -1.70 15.46
N ILE A 211 13.97 -0.41 15.30
CA ILE A 211 12.66 0.18 15.61
C ILE A 211 11.61 -0.38 14.65
N LEU A 212 11.84 -0.28 13.34
CA LEU A 212 10.90 -0.76 12.33
C LEU A 212 10.77 -2.29 12.38
N LYS A 213 11.87 -3.00 12.62
CA LYS A 213 11.87 -4.45 12.83
C LYS A 213 10.94 -4.86 13.97
N GLU A 214 11.03 -4.18 15.12
CA GLU A 214 10.19 -4.49 16.27
C GLU A 214 8.72 -4.15 16.01
N LEU A 215 8.43 -3.02 15.37
CA LEU A 215 7.05 -2.64 15.00
C LEU A 215 6.39 -3.66 14.05
N VAL A 216 7.15 -4.20 13.09
CA VAL A 216 6.69 -5.27 12.19
C VAL A 216 6.50 -6.58 12.95
N LYS A 217 7.48 -6.97 13.76
CA LYS A 217 7.43 -8.21 14.57
C LYS A 217 6.26 -8.20 15.54
N SER A 218 5.98 -7.06 16.18
CA SER A 218 4.87 -6.87 17.11
C SER A 218 3.54 -6.60 16.40
N LYS A 219 3.49 -6.69 15.06
CA LYS A 219 2.29 -6.47 14.23
C LYS A 219 1.65 -5.07 14.35
N GLN A 220 2.37 -4.09 14.87
CA GLN A 220 1.88 -2.71 15.00
C GLN A 220 1.92 -1.98 13.65
N VAL A 221 2.85 -2.37 12.78
CA VAL A 221 3.05 -1.85 11.43
C VAL A 221 3.22 -3.03 10.48
N GLY A 222 2.62 -2.96 9.30
CA GLY A 222 2.90 -3.91 8.22
C GLY A 222 3.94 -3.39 7.25
N ILE A 223 4.65 -4.28 6.55
CA ILE A 223 5.56 -3.89 5.47
C ILE A 223 5.33 -4.74 4.23
N VAL A 224 5.17 -4.10 3.07
CA VAL A 224 4.98 -4.79 1.77
C VAL A 224 5.86 -4.19 0.68
N ALA A 225 6.16 -5.01 -0.32
CA ALA A 225 6.67 -4.53 -1.59
C ALA A 225 5.53 -4.46 -2.61
N GLY A 226 5.66 -3.61 -3.63
CA GLY A 226 4.77 -3.59 -4.78
C GLY A 226 5.46 -3.18 -6.07
N LEU A 227 4.82 -3.45 -7.19
CA LEU A 227 5.21 -3.00 -8.52
C LEU A 227 4.02 -2.27 -9.17
N HIS A 228 4.20 -0.99 -9.44
CA HIS A 228 3.26 -0.18 -10.22
C HIS A 228 3.58 -0.32 -11.71
N ASP A 229 2.63 -0.82 -12.49
CA ASP A 229 2.73 -0.77 -13.95
C ASP A 229 2.31 0.62 -14.45
N ILE A 230 3.30 1.41 -14.89
CA ILE A 230 3.07 2.80 -15.34
C ILE A 230 2.19 2.89 -16.59
N LYS A 231 1.99 1.80 -17.35
CA LYS A 231 1.15 1.80 -18.55
C LYS A 231 -0.33 1.61 -18.21
N THR A 232 -0.62 0.76 -17.25
CA THR A 232 -1.99 0.37 -16.89
C THR A 232 -2.49 1.05 -15.63
N GLY A 233 -1.57 1.55 -14.79
CA GLY A 233 -1.85 2.04 -13.45
C GLY A 233 -2.03 0.95 -12.40
N GLN A 234 -1.93 -0.33 -12.78
CA GLN A 234 -2.16 -1.43 -11.85
C GLN A 234 -0.99 -1.57 -10.88
N VAL A 235 -1.29 -1.82 -9.61
CA VAL A 235 -0.29 -2.14 -8.61
C VAL A 235 -0.42 -3.60 -8.20
N GLN A 236 0.66 -4.36 -8.38
CA GLN A 236 0.79 -5.71 -7.85
C GLN A 236 1.58 -5.67 -6.55
N PHE A 237 0.99 -6.12 -5.45
CA PHE A 237 1.68 -6.25 -4.16
C PHE A 237 2.33 -7.63 -4.01
N PHE A 238 3.41 -7.69 -3.24
CA PHE A 238 4.16 -8.92 -2.95
C PHE A 238 4.40 -9.07 -1.43
N ALA A 239 4.67 -10.31 -1.00
CA ALA A 239 5.04 -10.67 0.37
C ALA A 239 3.94 -10.50 1.45
N GLU A 240 2.66 -10.53 1.04
CA GLU A 240 1.50 -10.31 1.93
C GLU A 240 1.47 -11.22 3.17
N GLY A 241 1.97 -12.46 3.08
CA GLY A 241 1.87 -13.46 4.14
C GLY A 241 2.95 -13.45 5.23
N ARG A 242 4.04 -12.67 5.11
CA ARG A 242 5.13 -12.63 6.12
C ARG A 242 5.16 -11.36 6.97
N SER A 243 4.49 -10.29 6.52
CA SER A 243 4.74 -8.95 7.03
C SER A 243 3.50 -8.06 7.18
N VAL A 244 2.31 -8.55 6.84
CA VAL A 244 1.02 -7.87 7.11
C VAL A 244 0.13 -8.88 7.83
N ALA A 245 0.16 -8.84 9.16
CA ALA A 245 -0.64 -9.76 9.97
C ALA A 245 -2.15 -9.49 9.82
N GLU A 246 -2.94 -10.54 10.07
CA GLU A 246 -4.42 -10.48 10.12
C GLU A 246 -4.97 -9.50 11.15
#